data_AF-A0A519XIE3-F1
#
_entry.id   AF-A0A519XIE3-F1
#
_cell.length_a   1.000
_cell.length_b   1.000
_cell.length_c   1.000
_cell.angle_alpha   90.00
_cell.angle_beta   90.00
_cell.angle_gamma   90.00
#
_symmetry.space_group_name_H-M   'P 1'
#
loop_
_entity.id
_entity.type
_entity.pdbx_description
1 polymer ?
#
loop_
_entity_poly.entity_id
_entity_poly.type
_entity_poly.pdbx_seq_one_letter_code
_entity_poly.pdbx_strand_id
1 'polypeptide(L)' 'MSDDRLVAADAAPGEAYDRALRPQTLSEFVGQSQAKGNLKVFIDAAR' A
#
# COMPACT_ATOMS: atom_id res chain seq x y z
N MET A 1 16.80 -14.10 0.08
CA MET A 1 17.28 -13.16 -0.94
C MET A 1 16.80 -11.80 -0.48
N SER A 2 17.71 -10.88 -0.17
CA SER A 2 17.32 -9.57 0.34
C SER A 2 16.62 -8.80 -0.77
N ASP A 3 15.39 -8.37 -0.52
CA ASP A 3 14.50 -7.61 -1.42
C ASP A 3 14.98 -6.16 -1.61
N ASP A 4 16.27 -5.99 -1.86
CA ASP A 4 16.92 -4.69 -2.00
C ASP A 4 16.62 -4.12 -3.38
N ARG A 5 15.44 -3.53 -3.51
CA ARG A 5 14.94 -2.94 -4.74
C ARG A 5 15.79 -1.71 -5.05
N LEU A 6 16.37 -1.67 -6.25
CA LEU A 6 17.25 -0.58 -6.74
C LEU A 6 16.69 0.85 -6.60
N VAL A 7 15.38 1.00 -6.45
CA VAL A 7 14.68 2.29 -6.36
C VAL A 7 13.88 2.46 -5.06
N ALA A 8 13.97 1.51 -4.14
CA ALA A 8 13.34 1.68 -2.84
C ALA A 8 14.09 2.73 -2.04
N ALA A 9 13.35 3.66 -1.43
CA ALA A 9 13.93 4.57 -0.46
C ALA A 9 14.34 3.80 0.81
N ASP A 10 15.45 4.19 1.41
CA ASP A 10 15.86 3.70 2.73
C ASP A 10 14.85 4.12 3.80
N ALA A 11 14.67 3.26 4.81
CA ALA A 11 13.76 3.55 5.91
C ALA A 11 14.25 4.77 6.71
N ALA A 12 13.38 5.76 6.88
CA ALA A 12 13.72 6.99 7.60
C ALA A 12 13.44 6.86 9.12
N PRO A 13 14.23 7.52 9.99
CA PRO A 13 13.92 7.60 11.41
C PRO A 13 12.50 8.16 11.63
N GLY A 14 11.63 7.38 12.28
CA GLY A 14 10.22 7.75 12.55
C GLY A 14 9.17 7.03 11.71
N GLU A 15 9.54 6.32 10.63
CA GLU A 15 8.57 5.59 9.79
C GLU A 15 7.83 4.45 10.49
N ALA A 16 8.40 3.89 11.57
CA ALA A 16 7.78 2.79 12.31
C ALA A 16 6.41 3.17 12.91
N TYR A 17 6.25 4.43 13.34
CA TYR A 17 5.01 4.93 13.92
C TYR A 17 3.96 5.22 12.83
N ASP A 18 4.40 5.73 11.68
CA ASP A 18 3.55 6.05 10.55
C ASP A 18 2.92 4.80 9.93
N ARG A 19 3.62 3.67 9.94
CA ARG A 19 3.09 2.39 9.43
C ARG A 19 1.81 1.94 10.14
N ALA A 20 1.66 2.22 11.44
CA ALA A 20 0.45 1.90 12.21
C ALA A 20 -0.75 2.80 11.85
N LEU A 21 -0.50 3.97 11.27
CA LEU A 21 -1.52 4.95 10.90
C LEU A 21 -1.93 4.86 9.42
N ARG A 22 -1.20 4.10 8.61
CA ARG A 22 -1.50 3.93 7.18
C ARG A 22 -2.65 2.93 6.96
N PRO A 23 -3.54 3.20 5.99
CA PRO A 23 -4.57 2.25 5.56
C PRO A 23 -4.01 0.85 5.26
N GLN A 24 -4.59 -0.17 5.87
CA GLN A 24 -4.22 -1.58 5.72
C GLN A 24 -5.06 -2.28 4.64
N THR A 25 -6.28 -1.81 4.42
CA THR A 25 -7.19 -2.37 3.40
C THR A 25 -7.52 -1.34 2.33
N LEU A 26 -7.87 -1.81 1.13
CA LEU A 26 -8.26 -0.94 0.01
C LEU A 26 -9.47 -0.04 0.37
N SER A 27 -10.33 -0.49 1.29
CA SER A 27 -11.49 0.26 1.79
C SER A 27 -11.13 1.45 2.67
N GLU A 28 -10.00 1.40 3.37
CA GLU A 28 -9.57 2.46 4.29
C GLU A 28 -8.95 3.68 3.56
N PHE A 29 -8.61 3.52 2.28
CA PHE A 29 -8.11 4.64 1.47
C PHE A 29 -9.20 5.66 1.16
N VAL A 30 -8.89 6.94 1.39
CA VAL A 30 -9.75 8.08 1.07
C VAL A 30 -9.41 8.62 -0.32
N GLY A 31 -10.44 8.91 -1.12
CA GLY A 31 -10.29 9.44 -2.48
C GLY A 31 -10.02 8.38 -3.55
N GLN A 32 -9.64 8.85 -4.75
CA GLN A 32 -9.28 8.04 -5.92
C GLN A 32 -10.28 6.91 -6.27
N SER A 33 -11.58 7.22 -6.28
CA SER A 33 -12.64 6.22 -6.47
C SER A 33 -12.44 5.32 -7.71
N GLN A 34 -11.99 5.88 -8.83
CA GLN A 34 -11.72 5.10 -10.05
C GLN A 34 -10.57 4.10 -9.86
N ALA A 35 -9.44 4.53 -9.30
CA ALA A 35 -8.29 3.67 -9.07
C ALA A 35 -8.63 2.54 -8.07
N LYS A 36 -9.33 2.88 -6.98
CA LYS A 36 -9.83 1.88 -6.02
C LYS A 36 -10.77 0.87 -6.67
N GLY A 37 -11.67 1.33 -7.57
CA GLY A 37 -12.56 0.45 -8.32
C GLY A 37 -11.78 -0.56 -9.18
N ASN A 38 -10.80 -0.08 -9.95
CA ASN A 38 -9.98 -0.94 -10.80
C ASN A 38 -9.20 -1.98 -9.98
N LEU A 39 -8.56 -1.55 -8.88
CA LEU A 39 -7.80 -2.45 -8.01
C LEU A 39 -8.69 -3.50 -7.33
N LYS A 40 -9.92 -3.13 -6.95
CA LYS A 40 -10.87 -4.07 -6.35
C LYS A 40 -11.18 -5.26 -7.26
N VAL A 41 -11.35 -5.02 -8.56
CA VAL A 41 -11.61 -6.10 -9.54
C VAL A 41 -10.49 -7.14 -9.53
N PHE A 42 -9.23 -6.71 -9.51
CA PHE A 42 -8.09 -7.63 -9.48
C PHE A 42 -7.98 -8.40 -8.16
N ILE A 43 -8.24 -7.73 -7.03
CA ILE A 43 -8.24 -8.39 -5.71
C ILE A 43 -9.33 -9.47 -5.63
N ASP A 44 -10.54 -9.14 -6.09
CA ASP A 44 -11.65 -10.09 -6.08
C ASP A 44 -11.39 -11.27 -7.02
N ALA A 45 -10.74 -11.04 -8.17
CA ALA A 45 -10.36 -12.11 -9.11
C ALA A 45 -9.24 -13.02 -8.60
N ALA A 46 -8.40 -12.54 -7.67
CA ALA A 46 -7.29 -13.30 -7.09
C ALA A 46 -7.65 -14.05 -5.80
N ARG A 47 -8.89 -13.93 -5.34
CA ARG A 47 -9.43 -14.63 -4.16
C ARG A 47 -9.93 -16.03 -4.55
#